data_AF-A0A3R9P2W8-F1
#
_entry.id   AF-A0A3R9P2W8-F1
#
_cell.length_a   1.000
_cell.length_b   1.000
_cell.length_c   1.000
_cell.angle_alpha   90.00
_cell.angle_beta   90.00
_cell.angle_gamma   90.00
#
_symmetry.space_group_name_H-M   'P 1'
#
loop_
_entity.id
_entity.type
_entity.pdbx_description
1 polymer ?
#
loop_
_entity_poly.entity_id
_entity_poly.type
_entity_poly.pdbx_seq_one_letter_code
_entity_poly.pdbx_strand_id
1 'polypeptide(L)'
;MEKRLKWATFPVYTTLDDFSLKKQPSLTQQQFNQLVDFAWLDQLYNFILLGPTGAGKITLAIGLGIKAIYEGYDVQNQVIKRLGEDYYDQNFIFAKMERQFGYPIVIKNVRDCMKRLLAIANLSDELTPHSLRHTHTSLLAEVSVSLEQIMDRLGHTDDQITKNVYLHVTEDIKKEASQKFSELMRSLD
;
A
#
# COMPACT_ATOMS: atom_id res chain seq x y z
N MET A 1 0.41 -15.45 19.87
CA MET A 1 -0.50 -15.44 18.72
C MET A 1 -1.55 -14.34 18.83
N GLU A 2 -2.54 -14.42 19.73
CA GLU A 2 -3.56 -13.36 19.93
C GLU A 2 -2.98 -11.94 20.15
N LYS A 3 -1.87 -11.83 20.88
CA LYS A 3 -1.17 -10.54 21.08
C LYS A 3 -0.59 -9.95 19.78
N ARG A 4 -0.06 -10.79 18.87
CA ARG A 4 0.49 -10.35 17.57
C ARG A 4 -0.60 -9.85 16.63
N LEU A 5 -1.78 -10.48 16.66
CA LEU A 5 -2.97 -10.03 15.94
C LEU A 5 -3.51 -8.69 16.48
N LYS A 6 -3.59 -8.54 17.81
CA LYS A 6 -4.05 -7.30 18.45
C LYS A 6 -3.16 -6.10 18.13
N TRP A 7 -1.84 -6.29 18.07
CA TRP A 7 -0.87 -5.21 17.79
C TRP A 7 -0.58 -5.01 16.31
N ALA A 8 -1.01 -5.93 15.46
CA ALA A 8 -1.02 -5.69 14.04
C ALA A 8 -1.93 -4.52 13.63
N THR A 9 -2.87 -4.15 14.51
CA THR A 9 -3.81 -3.04 14.30
C THR A 9 -4.49 -3.12 12.94
N PHE A 10 -4.71 -4.35 12.45
CA PHE A 10 -5.47 -4.54 11.23
C PHE A 10 -6.83 -3.86 11.44
N PRO A 11 -7.27 -3.04 10.47
CA PRO A 11 -8.50 -2.27 10.63
C PRO A 11 -9.72 -3.19 10.84
N VAL A 12 -9.64 -4.42 10.32
CA VAL A 12 -10.63 -5.50 10.48
C VAL A 12 -9.88 -6.83 10.57
N TYR A 13 -10.41 -7.79 11.33
CA TYR A 13 -9.93 -9.18 11.29
C TYR A 13 -10.55 -9.89 10.09
N THR A 14 -9.73 -10.28 9.11
CA THR A 14 -10.18 -11.02 7.92
C THR A 14 -9.09 -11.94 7.41
N THR A 15 -9.42 -13.20 7.15
CA THR A 15 -8.46 -14.22 6.71
C THR A 15 -8.47 -14.36 5.19
N LEU A 16 -7.57 -15.19 4.65
CA LEU A 16 -7.56 -15.51 3.22
C LEU A 16 -8.81 -16.29 2.79
N ASP A 17 -9.52 -16.94 3.71
CA ASP A 17 -10.78 -17.64 3.42
C ASP A 17 -11.92 -16.66 3.08
N ASP A 18 -11.84 -15.44 3.62
CA ASP A 18 -12.80 -14.36 3.32
C ASP A 18 -12.53 -13.72 1.93
N PHE A 19 -11.38 -14.01 1.33
CA PHE A 19 -11.01 -13.47 0.04
C PHE A 19 -11.61 -14.30 -1.11
N SER A 20 -12.44 -13.66 -1.93
CA SER A 20 -13.03 -14.31 -3.10
C SER A 20 -12.23 -13.99 -4.37
N LEU A 21 -11.51 -14.99 -4.89
CA LEU A 21 -10.80 -14.89 -6.18
C LEU A 21 -11.73 -14.52 -7.34
N LYS A 22 -13.00 -14.92 -7.29
CA LYS A 22 -14.01 -14.55 -8.29
C LYS A 22 -14.23 -13.04 -8.40
N LYS A 23 -13.96 -12.28 -7.33
CA LYS A 23 -14.08 -10.81 -7.30
C LYS A 23 -12.84 -10.10 -7.83
N GLN A 24 -11.74 -10.82 -8.12
CA GLN A 24 -10.51 -10.28 -8.66
C GLN A 24 -10.07 -11.06 -9.91
N PRO A 25 -10.63 -10.75 -11.09
CA PRO A 25 -10.33 -11.50 -12.32
C PRO A 25 -8.88 -11.36 -12.78
N SER A 26 -8.14 -10.37 -12.29
CA SER A 26 -6.73 -10.17 -12.63
C SER A 26 -5.76 -11.04 -11.82
N LEU A 27 -6.25 -11.84 -10.85
CA LEU A 27 -5.42 -12.71 -10.02
C LEU A 27 -5.79 -14.17 -10.29
N THR A 28 -4.87 -14.93 -10.87
CA THR A 28 -5.09 -16.36 -11.12
C THR A 28 -4.97 -17.17 -9.83
N GLN A 29 -5.56 -18.37 -9.78
CA GLN A 29 -5.40 -19.29 -8.65
C GLN A 29 -3.92 -19.62 -8.38
N GLN A 30 -3.13 -19.75 -9.45
CA GLN A 30 -1.70 -20.04 -9.32
C GLN A 30 -0.93 -18.88 -8.68
N GLN A 31 -1.19 -17.65 -9.12
CA GLN A 31 -0.59 -16.45 -8.51
C GLN A 31 -1.04 -16.28 -7.06
N PHE A 32 -2.31 -16.57 -6.76
CA PHE A 32 -2.80 -16.56 -5.39
C PHE A 32 -2.07 -17.57 -4.50
N ASN A 33 -1.93 -18.82 -4.95
CA ASN A 33 -1.19 -19.83 -4.19
C ASN A 33 0.26 -19.41 -3.95
N GLN A 34 0.95 -18.83 -4.96
CA GLN A 34 2.30 -18.29 -4.80
C GLN A 34 2.39 -17.16 -3.75
N LEU A 35 1.37 -16.31 -3.66
CA LEU A 35 1.30 -15.26 -2.62
C LEU A 35 1.12 -15.88 -1.24
N VAL A 36 0.25 -16.89 -1.15
CA VAL A 36 -0.05 -17.60 0.09
C VAL A 36 1.17 -18.41 0.57
N ASP A 37 1.95 -19.00 -0.31
CA ASP A 37 3.12 -19.81 0.02
C ASP A 37 4.33 -18.97 0.47
N PHE A 38 4.23 -17.64 0.46
CA PHE A 38 5.28 -16.71 0.90
C PHE A 38 6.64 -16.83 0.19
N ALA A 39 6.69 -17.49 -0.98
CA ALA A 39 7.92 -17.57 -1.79
C ALA A 39 8.51 -16.18 -2.12
N TRP A 40 7.67 -15.15 -2.20
CA TRP A 40 8.08 -13.76 -2.39
C TRP A 40 8.78 -13.16 -1.15
N LEU A 41 8.43 -13.58 0.07
CA LEU A 41 9.16 -13.22 1.30
C LEU A 41 10.52 -13.87 1.31
N ASP A 42 10.58 -15.17 0.98
CA ASP A 42 11.84 -15.93 0.95
C ASP A 42 12.82 -15.41 -0.12
N GLN A 43 12.28 -14.95 -1.24
CA GLN A 43 13.06 -14.43 -2.36
C GLN A 43 13.24 -12.90 -2.33
N LEU A 44 12.77 -12.23 -1.28
CA LEU A 44 12.92 -10.79 -1.04
C LEU A 44 12.34 -9.90 -2.16
N TYR A 45 11.24 -10.33 -2.77
CA TYR A 45 10.51 -9.54 -3.76
C TYR A 45 9.41 -8.71 -3.11
N ASN A 46 9.30 -7.45 -3.51
CA ASN A 46 8.17 -6.61 -3.16
C ASN A 46 7.07 -6.77 -4.22
N PHE A 47 5.80 -6.80 -3.80
CA PHE A 47 4.67 -6.75 -4.70
C PHE A 47 3.70 -5.63 -4.33
N ILE A 48 2.96 -5.17 -5.33
CA ILE A 48 1.94 -4.14 -5.19
C ILE A 48 0.59 -4.76 -5.55
N LEU A 49 -0.39 -4.65 -4.65
CA LEU A 49 -1.75 -5.11 -4.91
C LEU A 49 -2.53 -4.03 -5.67
N LEU A 50 -2.82 -4.29 -6.94
CA LEU A 50 -3.58 -3.40 -7.83
C LEU A 50 -4.98 -3.97 -8.13
N GLY A 51 -5.95 -3.09 -8.39
CA GLY A 51 -7.33 -3.48 -8.69
C GLY A 51 -8.40 -2.48 -8.24
N PRO A 52 -9.66 -2.64 -8.71
CA PRO A 52 -10.77 -1.74 -8.41
C PRO A 52 -11.16 -1.76 -6.91
N THR A 53 -11.78 -0.69 -6.43
CA THR A 53 -12.29 -0.62 -5.04
C THR A 53 -13.31 -1.74 -4.81
N GLY A 54 -13.31 -2.37 -3.63
CA GLY A 54 -14.15 -3.54 -3.35
C GLY A 54 -13.65 -4.89 -3.89
N ALA A 55 -12.59 -4.93 -4.69
CA ALA A 55 -11.98 -6.20 -5.19
C ALA A 55 -11.21 -7.01 -4.12
N GLY A 56 -11.34 -6.66 -2.84
CA GLY A 56 -10.73 -7.42 -1.75
C GLY A 56 -9.22 -7.22 -1.55
N LYS A 57 -8.59 -6.16 -2.08
CA LYS A 57 -7.15 -5.92 -1.90
C LYS A 57 -6.74 -5.76 -0.44
N ILE A 58 -7.53 -5.02 0.33
CA ILE A 58 -7.31 -4.83 1.77
C ILE A 58 -7.47 -6.18 2.49
N THR A 59 -8.55 -6.91 2.17
CA THR A 59 -8.79 -8.27 2.65
C THR A 59 -7.61 -9.21 2.36
N LEU A 60 -7.09 -9.19 1.14
CA LEU A 60 -5.94 -10.00 0.73
C LEU A 60 -4.67 -9.60 1.50
N ALA A 61 -4.38 -8.30 1.62
CA ALA A 61 -3.22 -7.81 2.36
C ALA A 61 -3.28 -8.18 3.85
N ILE A 62 -4.44 -7.99 4.48
CA ILE A 62 -4.67 -8.35 5.88
C ILE A 62 -4.58 -9.87 6.03
N GLY A 63 -5.25 -10.64 5.18
CA GLY A 63 -5.23 -12.11 5.21
C GLY A 63 -3.82 -12.68 5.06
N LEU A 64 -3.00 -12.13 4.14
CA LEU A 64 -1.59 -12.49 3.99
C LEU A 64 -0.79 -12.14 5.24
N GLY A 65 -0.97 -10.94 5.81
CA GLY A 65 -0.30 -10.52 7.04
C GLY A 65 -0.68 -11.39 8.25
N ILE A 66 -1.96 -11.74 8.37
CA ILE A 66 -2.46 -12.65 9.39
C ILE A 66 -1.85 -14.04 9.21
N LYS A 67 -1.92 -14.63 8.00
CA LYS A 67 -1.30 -15.94 7.73
C LYS A 67 0.20 -15.93 8.01
N ALA A 68 0.92 -14.85 7.67
CA ALA A 68 2.34 -14.70 7.93
C ALA A 68 2.62 -14.76 9.45
N ILE A 69 1.81 -14.06 10.26
CA ILE A 69 1.89 -14.14 11.72
C ILE A 69 1.61 -15.56 12.23
N TYR A 70 0.66 -16.28 11.62
CA TYR A 70 0.33 -17.67 11.97
C TYR A 70 1.44 -18.65 11.62
N GLU A 71 2.12 -18.46 10.50
CA GLU A 71 3.26 -19.30 10.06
C GLU A 71 4.59 -18.90 10.72
N GLY A 72 4.57 -17.92 11.63
CA GLY A 72 5.74 -17.53 12.39
C GLY A 72 6.73 -16.67 11.61
N TYR A 73 6.34 -16.18 10.42
CA TYR A 73 7.06 -15.11 9.75
C TYR A 73 7.08 -13.90 10.66
N ASP A 74 8.29 -13.51 11.00
CA ASP A 74 8.57 -12.41 11.89
C ASP A 74 9.91 -11.83 11.43
N VAL A 75 9.90 -10.55 11.08
CA VAL A 75 11.11 -9.80 10.73
C VAL A 75 12.06 -9.73 11.95
N GLN A 76 11.55 -9.99 13.16
CA GLN A 76 12.18 -9.72 14.44
C GLN A 76 12.70 -10.98 15.13
N ASN A 77 12.22 -12.19 14.81
CA ASN A 77 12.48 -13.42 15.58
C ASN A 77 13.97 -13.77 15.73
N GLN A 78 14.81 -13.55 14.70
CA GLN A 78 16.25 -13.81 14.82
C GLN A 78 16.95 -12.79 15.75
N VAL A 79 16.49 -11.54 15.71
CA VAL A 79 16.99 -10.44 16.55
C VAL A 79 16.52 -10.63 18.00
N ILE A 80 15.26 -11.01 18.20
CA ILE A 80 14.67 -11.37 19.50
C ILE A 80 15.43 -12.54 20.12
N LYS A 81 15.67 -13.63 19.36
CA LYS A 81 16.44 -14.79 19.84
C LYS A 81 17.87 -14.43 20.24
N ARG A 82 18.52 -13.52 19.51
CA ARG A 82 19.88 -13.06 19.79
C ARG A 82 19.96 -12.17 21.04
N LEU A 83 18.97 -11.31 21.25
CA LEU A 83 19.00 -10.29 22.30
C LEU A 83 18.27 -10.71 23.58
N GLY A 84 17.36 -11.68 23.51
CA GLY A 84 16.64 -12.19 24.68
C GLY A 84 15.95 -11.06 25.44
N GLU A 85 16.32 -10.89 26.71
CA GLU A 85 15.77 -9.87 27.62
C GLU A 85 16.16 -8.42 27.24
N ASP A 86 17.22 -8.23 26.45
CA ASP A 86 17.64 -6.90 25.96
C ASP A 86 16.75 -6.38 24.82
N TYR A 87 15.85 -7.23 24.29
CA TYR A 87 14.85 -6.85 23.31
C TYR A 87 13.55 -6.44 24.00
N TYR A 88 13.07 -5.22 23.72
CA TYR A 88 11.78 -4.75 24.23
C TYR A 88 10.62 -5.39 23.47
N ASP A 89 10.26 -6.62 23.83
CA ASP A 89 9.20 -7.37 23.17
C ASP A 89 7.81 -6.92 23.61
N GLN A 90 7.34 -5.84 22.99
CA GLN A 90 5.92 -5.49 22.96
C GLN A 90 5.31 -5.81 21.59
N ASN A 91 5.75 -6.91 20.94
CA ASN A 91 5.31 -7.44 19.63
C ASN A 91 4.81 -6.38 18.62
N PHE A 92 5.49 -5.23 18.48
CA PHE A 92 5.18 -4.26 17.43
C PHE A 92 5.45 -4.90 16.07
N ILE A 93 4.64 -4.65 15.02
CA ILE A 93 4.98 -5.12 13.65
C ILE A 93 6.30 -4.51 13.18
N PHE A 94 6.44 -3.19 13.37
CA PHE A 94 7.60 -2.42 12.98
C PHE A 94 8.33 -1.97 14.24
N ALA A 95 9.23 -2.81 14.73
CA ALA A 95 10.13 -2.46 15.81
C ALA A 95 11.53 -2.06 15.29
N LYS A 96 12.25 -1.28 16.09
CA LYS A 96 13.62 -0.89 15.83
C LYS A 96 14.54 -2.13 15.93
N MET A 97 15.40 -2.31 14.94
CA MET A 97 16.30 -3.46 14.80
C MET A 97 17.78 -3.10 14.90
N GLU A 98 18.12 -1.86 15.30
CA GLU A 98 19.50 -1.37 15.35
C GLU A 98 19.86 -0.69 16.67
N ARG A 99 18.92 0.07 17.24
CA ARG A 99 19.05 0.77 18.53
C ARG A 99 17.71 0.75 19.23
N GLN A 100 17.70 0.63 20.57
CA GLN A 100 16.47 0.45 21.35
C GLN A 100 15.64 -0.70 20.76
N PHE A 101 16.26 -1.88 20.69
CA PHE A 101 15.66 -3.04 20.04
C PHE A 101 14.28 -3.34 20.61
N GLY A 102 13.30 -3.58 19.73
CA GLY A 102 11.92 -3.87 20.15
C GLY A 102 11.03 -2.64 20.37
N TYR A 103 11.56 -1.41 20.41
CA TYR A 103 10.71 -0.21 20.45
C TYR A 103 10.07 0.08 19.09
N PRO A 104 8.90 0.75 19.04
CA PRO A 104 8.23 1.01 17.76
C PRO A 104 9.05 1.95 16.88
N ILE A 105 9.02 1.71 15.57
CA ILE A 105 9.56 2.64 14.59
C ILE A 105 8.72 3.93 14.64
N VAL A 106 9.38 5.06 14.83
CA VAL A 106 8.75 6.38 14.74
C VAL A 106 8.55 6.76 13.28
N ILE A 107 7.46 7.47 12.95
CA ILE A 107 7.13 7.91 11.58
C ILE A 107 8.32 8.62 10.90
N LYS A 108 9.12 9.35 11.67
CA LYS A 108 10.36 9.99 11.20
C LYS A 108 11.30 8.99 10.51
N ASN A 109 11.46 7.78 11.06
CA ASN A 109 12.32 6.76 10.47
C ASN A 109 11.82 6.27 9.12
N VAL A 110 10.49 6.25 8.89
CA VAL A 110 9.92 5.92 7.57
C VAL A 110 10.31 6.99 6.55
N ARG A 111 10.23 8.27 6.94
CA ARG A 111 10.68 9.39 6.10
C ARG A 111 12.18 9.33 5.83
N ASP A 112 12.98 9.05 6.84
CA ASP A 112 14.44 8.97 6.71
C ASP A 112 14.86 7.77 5.84
N CYS A 113 14.16 6.64 5.97
CA CYS A 113 14.31 5.48 5.09
C CYS A 113 13.98 5.85 3.64
N MET A 114 12.83 6.49 3.40
CA MET A 114 12.44 6.94 2.06
C MET A 114 13.49 7.88 1.45
N LYS A 115 13.99 8.86 2.22
CA LYS A 115 15.08 9.74 1.75
C LYS A 115 16.32 8.97 1.30
N ARG A 116 16.73 7.95 2.06
CA ARG A 116 17.86 7.09 1.68
C ARG A 116 17.59 6.32 0.38
N LEU A 117 16.39 5.75 0.24
CA LEU A 117 15.99 5.02 -0.96
C LEU A 117 15.93 5.93 -2.20
N LEU A 118 15.41 7.15 -2.05
CA LEU A 118 15.38 8.16 -3.10
C LEU A 118 16.78 8.52 -3.58
N ALA A 119 17.73 8.69 -2.66
CA ALA A 119 19.13 8.94 -3.00
C ALA A 119 19.75 7.77 -3.79
N ILE A 120 19.47 6.51 -3.39
CA ILE A 120 19.95 5.31 -4.12
C ILE A 120 19.32 5.23 -5.52
N ALA A 121 18.03 5.55 -5.62
CA ALA A 121 17.29 5.54 -6.88
C ALA A 121 17.55 6.77 -7.77
N ASN A 122 18.37 7.73 -7.29
CA ASN A 122 18.64 9.01 -7.95
C ASN A 122 17.35 9.81 -8.24
N LEU A 123 16.44 9.85 -7.27
CA LEU A 123 15.15 10.56 -7.32
C LEU A 123 15.17 11.77 -6.36
N SER A 124 14.26 12.73 -6.59
CA SER A 124 14.13 13.94 -5.78
C SER A 124 13.85 13.62 -4.30
N ASP A 125 14.53 14.32 -3.39
CA ASP A 125 14.38 14.21 -1.94
C ASP A 125 13.17 14.99 -1.39
N GLU A 126 12.48 15.74 -2.26
CA GLU A 126 11.18 16.36 -1.98
C GLU A 126 10.05 15.31 -1.94
N LEU A 127 10.28 14.12 -2.48
CA LEU A 127 9.32 13.02 -2.40
C LEU A 127 9.19 12.54 -0.95
N THR A 128 7.96 12.55 -0.45
CA THR A 128 7.60 12.09 0.90
C THR A 128 6.57 10.97 0.83
N PRO A 129 6.34 10.25 1.94
CA PRO A 129 5.23 9.27 1.98
C PRO A 129 3.88 9.91 1.63
N HIS A 130 3.70 11.19 1.92
CA HIS A 130 2.50 11.94 1.53
C HIS A 130 2.46 12.22 0.01
N SER A 131 3.59 12.50 -0.62
CA SER A 131 3.70 12.65 -2.08
C SER A 131 3.28 11.37 -2.83
N LEU A 132 3.58 10.19 -2.27
CA LEU A 132 3.10 8.91 -2.83
C LEU A 132 1.58 8.80 -2.78
N ARG A 133 0.97 9.28 -1.68
CA ARG A 133 -0.49 9.34 -1.54
C ARG A 133 -1.10 10.26 -2.60
N HIS A 134 -0.50 11.42 -2.86
CA HIS A 134 -0.95 12.32 -3.93
C HIS A 134 -0.79 11.70 -5.31
N THR A 135 0.35 11.06 -5.58
CA THR A 135 0.58 10.37 -6.86
C THR A 135 -0.49 9.30 -7.10
N HIS A 136 -0.81 8.51 -6.07
CA HIS A 136 -1.89 7.52 -6.14
C HIS A 136 -3.26 8.16 -6.45
N THR A 137 -3.57 9.31 -5.83
CA THR A 137 -4.80 10.07 -6.13
C THR A 137 -4.83 10.60 -7.56
N SER A 138 -3.74 11.21 -8.03
CA SER A 138 -3.64 11.76 -9.40
C SER A 138 -3.80 10.65 -10.44
N LEU A 139 -3.11 9.53 -10.28
CA LEU A 139 -3.22 8.37 -11.18
C LEU A 139 -4.65 7.84 -11.24
N LEU A 140 -5.37 7.78 -10.11
CA LEU A 140 -6.78 7.38 -10.10
C LEU A 140 -7.68 8.38 -10.83
N ALA A 141 -7.41 9.68 -10.69
CA ALA A 141 -8.15 10.72 -11.40
C ALA A 141 -7.86 10.67 -12.92
N GLU A 142 -6.62 10.40 -13.33
CA GLU A 142 -6.22 10.21 -14.74
C GLU A 142 -6.99 9.07 -15.40
N VAL A 143 -7.13 7.94 -14.71
CA VAL A 143 -7.95 6.82 -15.20
C VAL A 143 -9.45 7.02 -14.95
N SER A 144 -9.88 8.26 -14.71
CA SER A 144 -11.28 8.70 -14.60
C SER A 144 -12.10 7.99 -13.51
N VAL A 145 -11.45 7.55 -12.43
CA VAL A 145 -12.15 7.03 -11.23
C VAL A 145 -12.86 8.19 -10.54
N SER A 146 -14.10 7.98 -10.08
CA SER A 146 -14.88 9.07 -9.50
C SER A 146 -14.29 9.58 -8.19
N LEU A 147 -14.45 10.87 -7.91
CA LEU A 147 -13.98 11.50 -6.68
C LEU A 147 -14.49 10.78 -5.41
N GLU A 148 -15.75 10.34 -5.41
CA GLU A 148 -16.35 9.58 -4.31
C GLU A 148 -15.60 8.26 -4.05
N GLN A 149 -15.29 7.51 -5.10
CA GLN A 149 -14.53 6.26 -5.01
C GLN A 149 -13.09 6.47 -4.55
N ILE A 150 -12.48 7.60 -4.95
CA ILE A 150 -11.14 8.00 -4.51
C ILE A 150 -11.17 8.34 -3.01
N MET A 151 -12.14 9.15 -2.56
CA MET A 151 -12.29 9.55 -1.16
C MET A 151 -12.56 8.37 -0.23
N ASP A 152 -13.46 7.46 -0.62
CA ASP A 152 -13.73 6.20 0.10
C ASP A 152 -12.45 5.36 0.25
N ARG A 153 -11.69 5.22 -0.83
CA ARG A 153 -10.41 4.48 -0.83
C ARG A 153 -9.33 5.11 0.04
N LEU A 154 -9.37 6.43 0.22
CA LEU A 154 -8.47 7.18 1.10
C LEU A 154 -8.98 7.24 2.54
N GLY A 155 -10.19 6.75 2.83
CA GLY A 155 -10.80 6.82 4.16
C GLY A 155 -11.11 8.25 4.60
N HIS A 156 -11.40 9.14 3.65
CA HIS A 156 -11.63 10.56 3.93
C HIS A 156 -13.12 10.90 3.77
N THR A 157 -13.76 11.33 4.86
CA THR A 157 -15.16 11.80 4.83
C THR A 157 -15.28 13.19 4.19
N ASP A 158 -14.26 14.03 4.35
CA ASP A 158 -14.13 15.31 3.65
C ASP A 158 -12.65 15.70 3.55
N ASP A 159 -12.11 15.77 2.32
CA ASP A 159 -10.72 16.16 2.09
C ASP A 159 -10.62 17.15 0.93
N GLN A 160 -10.44 18.41 1.29
CA GLN A 160 -10.25 19.52 0.36
C GLN A 160 -9.03 19.33 -0.55
N ILE A 161 -7.97 18.67 -0.06
CA ILE A 161 -6.75 18.45 -0.85
C ILE A 161 -7.02 17.41 -1.93
N THR A 162 -7.70 16.30 -1.59
CA THR A 162 -8.11 15.29 -2.58
C THR A 162 -9.04 15.89 -3.65
N LYS A 163 -9.98 16.74 -3.25
CA LYS A 163 -10.85 17.48 -4.18
C LYS A 163 -10.05 18.38 -5.13
N ASN A 164 -9.10 19.14 -4.60
CA ASN A 164 -8.27 20.05 -5.40
C ASN A 164 -7.39 19.29 -6.42
N VAL A 165 -6.77 18.17 -6.01
CA VAL A 165 -6.00 17.30 -6.90
C VAL A 165 -6.88 16.74 -8.02
N TYR A 166 -8.07 16.22 -7.67
CA TYR A 166 -9.02 15.69 -8.63
C TYR A 166 -9.50 16.75 -9.63
N LEU A 167 -9.86 17.94 -9.15
CA LEU A 167 -10.28 19.05 -10.02
C LEU A 167 -9.18 19.44 -11.00
N HIS A 168 -7.93 19.54 -10.54
CA HIS A 168 -6.82 19.90 -11.42
C HIS A 168 -6.62 18.87 -12.55
N VAL A 169 -6.54 17.58 -12.20
CA VAL A 169 -6.35 16.50 -13.18
C VAL A 169 -7.52 16.42 -14.17
N THR A 170 -8.75 16.58 -13.69
CA THR A 170 -9.94 16.54 -14.57
C THR A 170 -10.04 17.73 -15.51
N GLU A 171 -9.61 18.93 -15.12
CA GLU A 171 -9.54 20.09 -16.01
C GLU A 171 -8.49 19.89 -17.13
N ASP A 172 -7.33 19.29 -16.82
CA ASP A 172 -6.32 18.98 -17.83
C ASP A 172 -6.81 17.93 -18.84
N ILE A 173 -7.49 16.88 -18.36
CA ILE A 173 -8.12 15.87 -19.23
C ILE A 173 -9.18 16.50 -20.14
N LYS A 174 -10.04 17.39 -19.61
CA LYS A 174 -11.06 18.09 -20.42
C LYS A 174 -10.41 18.94 -21.51
N LYS A 175 -9.32 19.64 -21.18
CA LYS A 175 -8.58 20.47 -22.14
C LYS A 175 -7.96 19.62 -23.24
N GLU A 176 -7.33 18.51 -22.89
CA GLU A 176 -6.76 17.55 -23.84
C GLU A 176 -7.84 16.93 -24.73
N ALA A 177 -8.98 16.52 -24.16
CA ALA A 177 -10.11 15.97 -24.91
C ALA A 177 -10.69 16.99 -25.91
N SER A 178 -10.82 18.26 -25.50
CA SER A 178 -11.29 19.34 -26.38
C SER A 178 -10.32 19.61 -27.54
N GLN A 179 -9.02 19.57 -27.30
CA GLN A 179 -8.00 19.68 -28.35
C GLN A 179 -8.08 18.51 -29.33
N LYS A 180 -8.09 17.27 -28.83
CA LYS A 180 -8.21 16.07 -29.68
C LYS A 180 -9.50 16.06 -30.51
N PHE A 181 -10.62 16.51 -29.93
CA PHE A 181 -11.88 16.64 -30.65
C PHE A 181 -11.79 17.72 -31.75
N SER A 182 -11.15 18.85 -31.47
CA SER A 182 -10.95 19.91 -32.46
C SER A 182 -10.04 19.45 -33.62
N GLU A 183 -9.00 18.67 -33.34
CA GLU A 183 -8.13 18.06 -34.34
C GLU A 183 -8.86 17.03 -35.19
N LEU A 184 -9.66 16.16 -34.56
CA LEU A 184 -10.53 15.20 -35.27
C LEU A 184 -11.48 15.93 -36.23
N MET A 185 -12.16 16.98 -35.76
CA MET A 185 -13.08 17.76 -36.60
C MET A 185 -12.36 18.42 -37.78
N ARG A 186 -11.14 18.94 -37.61
CA ARG A 186 -10.32 19.50 -38.70
C ARG A 186 -9.82 18.45 -39.70
N SER A 187 -9.67 17.20 -39.28
CA SER A 187 -9.24 16.10 -40.17
C SER A 187 -10.37 15.52 -41.03
N LEU A 188 -11.62 15.91 -40.75
CA LEU A 188 -12.81 15.49 -41.47
C LEU A 188 -13.25 16.50 -42.55
N ASP A 189 -12.61 17.68 -42.60
CA ASP A 189 -12.72 18.70 -43.65
C ASP A 189 -11.62 18.52 -44.71
#